data_AF-A0A7K3H731-F1
#
_entry.id   AF-A0A7K3H731-F1
#
_cell.length_a   1.000
_cell.length_b   1.000
_cell.length_c   1.000
_cell.angle_alpha   90.00
_cell.angle_beta   90.00
_cell.angle_gamma   90.00
#
_symmetry.space_group_name_H-M   'P 1'
#
loop_
_entity.id
_entity.type
_entity.pdbx_description
1 polymer ?
#
loop_
_entity_poly.entity_id
_entity_poly.type
_entity_poly.pdbx_seq_one_letter_code
_entity_poly.pdbx_strand_id
1 'polypeptide(L)'
;LDEFEAVTALRRRAAEALEEAAEHTASVVRRVRGESPAGAGEWIARLTELRHCRGRLESVRELRYADGEKITELAAGLEHELESAGQRAVAFLGREDAFTGQRDEIGELADAAGRARTVAEAEPLGGRLDALAADLRTVTEVVGGLDIADATVRTGILERIAETLGGVNRARAVLAARRRDLLDHEGRAAYTAEFALLGQAATAALAAASTPESCEEQLAGLLLRIEQAQARFAAFEDFTAELDAKRAEVEEAFAGRAQSLRDARARHAGRLADSAGRILDTVRRRAAALDGPDAVHTFFATDPMAAKVRATAEELDGLGDTVRAEELRGRLKAAREEAARAQRDRADLYGDGGGTIRLGRHRFAVTTRPAGLALLPSGEGMSLVLTGTDYREPVTDPEFAATRPYWGQSLPSETPEVYRAEHLAATVLHTEDEDRLRKAAGEEGGLLALVREAAHAAYDEGHERGVHDHDAALLLAALLRLR
;
A
#
# COMPACT_ATOMS: atom_id res chain seq x y z
N LEU A 1 -22.66 78.90 -40.09
CA LEU A 1 -23.16 77.71 -40.82
C LEU A 1 -23.31 76.56 -39.83
N ASP A 2 -22.31 76.29 -39.00
CA ASP A 2 -22.34 75.28 -37.92
C ASP A 2 -23.52 75.36 -36.94
N GLU A 3 -23.95 76.55 -36.53
CA GLU A 3 -25.07 76.70 -35.58
C GLU A 3 -26.44 76.38 -36.22
N PHE A 4 -26.60 76.69 -37.51
CA PHE A 4 -27.82 76.36 -38.27
C PHE A 4 -27.90 74.86 -38.57
N GLU A 5 -26.77 74.23 -38.89
CA GLU A 5 -26.67 72.78 -39.07
C GLU A 5 -26.93 72.02 -37.76
N ALA A 6 -26.41 72.52 -36.62
CA ALA A 6 -26.66 71.94 -35.30
C ALA A 6 -28.15 72.02 -34.89
N VAL A 7 -28.81 73.18 -35.11
CA VAL A 7 -30.25 73.33 -34.83
C VAL A 7 -31.09 72.44 -35.75
N THR A 8 -30.73 72.35 -37.03
CA THR A 8 -31.43 71.49 -38.00
C THR A 8 -31.28 70.01 -37.66
N ALA A 9 -30.10 69.57 -37.20
CA ALA A 9 -29.85 68.22 -36.74
C ALA A 9 -30.64 67.88 -35.46
N LEU A 10 -30.74 68.81 -34.50
CA LEU A 10 -31.55 68.63 -33.28
C LEU A 10 -33.05 68.53 -33.59
N ARG A 11 -33.56 69.37 -34.50
CA ARG A 11 -34.96 69.29 -34.97
C ARG A 11 -35.25 67.97 -35.67
N ARG A 12 -34.35 67.51 -36.55
CA ARG A 12 -34.49 66.21 -37.23
C ARG A 12 -34.52 65.06 -36.21
N ARG A 13 -33.59 65.06 -35.26
CA ARG A 13 -33.53 64.03 -34.21
C ARG A 13 -34.78 64.00 -33.32
N ALA A 14 -35.32 65.16 -32.95
CA ALA A 14 -36.55 65.24 -32.17
C ALA A 14 -37.77 64.76 -32.97
N ALA A 15 -37.84 65.09 -34.27
CA ALA A 15 -38.89 64.62 -35.16
C ALA A 15 -38.83 63.09 -35.38
N GLU A 16 -37.65 62.54 -35.65
CA GLU A 16 -37.42 61.09 -35.82
C GLU A 16 -37.79 60.32 -34.54
N ALA A 17 -37.34 60.79 -33.37
CA ALA A 17 -37.67 60.16 -32.09
C ALA A 17 -39.18 60.20 -31.78
N LEU A 18 -39.86 61.29 -32.16
CA LEU A 18 -41.31 61.41 -32.01
C LEU A 18 -42.07 60.50 -32.97
N GLU A 19 -41.61 60.38 -34.21
CA GLU A 19 -42.20 59.49 -35.22
C GLU A 19 -42.07 58.02 -34.78
N GLU A 20 -40.89 57.60 -34.36
CA GLU A 20 -40.64 56.25 -33.84
C GLU A 20 -41.50 55.95 -32.59
N ALA A 21 -41.58 56.90 -31.65
CA ALA A 21 -42.43 56.75 -30.47
C ALA A 21 -43.92 56.66 -30.82
N ALA A 22 -44.38 57.44 -31.80
CA ALA A 22 -45.76 57.42 -32.28
C ALA A 22 -46.11 56.10 -32.98
N GLU A 23 -45.24 55.60 -33.86
CA GLU A 23 -45.42 54.32 -34.54
C GLU A 23 -45.48 53.15 -33.55
N HIS A 24 -44.54 53.12 -32.60
CA HIS A 24 -44.50 52.10 -31.56
C HIS A 24 -45.76 52.15 -30.69
N THR A 25 -46.16 53.34 -30.22
CA THR A 25 -47.38 53.52 -29.42
C THR A 25 -48.62 53.07 -30.19
N ALA A 26 -48.75 53.43 -31.47
CA ALA A 26 -49.88 53.01 -32.31
C ALA A 26 -49.92 51.48 -32.50
N SER A 27 -48.76 50.83 -32.61
CA SER A 27 -48.65 49.37 -32.69
C SER A 27 -49.15 48.70 -31.39
N VAL A 28 -48.67 49.17 -30.24
CA VAL A 28 -49.05 48.65 -28.92
C VAL A 28 -50.56 48.86 -28.68
N VAL A 29 -51.08 50.06 -28.94
CA VAL A 29 -52.51 50.36 -28.80
C VAL A 29 -53.38 49.46 -29.69
N ARG A 30 -52.99 49.25 -30.96
CA ARG A 30 -53.72 48.33 -31.85
C ARG A 30 -53.78 46.92 -31.28
N ARG A 31 -52.67 46.41 -30.75
CA ARG A 31 -52.59 45.09 -30.13
C ARG A 31 -53.48 44.98 -28.88
N VAL A 32 -53.43 45.97 -28.00
CA VAL A 32 -54.24 46.00 -26.76
C VAL A 32 -55.74 46.14 -27.04
N ARG A 33 -56.13 46.76 -28.16
CA ARG A 33 -57.54 46.85 -28.61
C ARG A 33 -58.02 45.58 -29.33
N GLY A 34 -57.18 44.97 -30.15
CA GLY A 34 -57.58 43.90 -31.08
C GLY A 34 -57.54 42.49 -30.51
N GLU A 35 -56.69 42.24 -29.52
CA GLU A 35 -56.50 40.90 -28.95
C GLU A 35 -57.12 40.82 -27.55
N SER A 36 -57.81 39.73 -27.24
CA SER A 36 -58.26 39.43 -25.87
C SER A 36 -57.17 38.63 -25.15
N PRO A 37 -56.58 39.15 -24.05
CA PRO A 37 -55.56 38.43 -23.30
C PRO A 37 -56.10 37.13 -22.73
N ALA A 38 -55.29 36.07 -22.75
CA ALA A 38 -55.67 34.74 -22.26
C ALA A 38 -55.63 34.64 -20.72
N GLY A 39 -54.92 35.55 -20.03
CA GLY A 39 -54.76 35.48 -18.58
C GLY A 39 -54.23 36.76 -17.92
N ALA A 40 -54.15 36.73 -16.59
CA ALA A 40 -53.74 37.86 -15.76
C ALA A 40 -52.35 38.43 -16.14
N GLY A 41 -51.37 37.55 -16.40
CA GLY A 41 -50.01 37.97 -16.77
C GLY A 41 -49.95 38.75 -18.09
N GLU A 42 -50.77 38.36 -19.07
CA GLU A 42 -50.80 39.02 -20.37
C GLU A 42 -51.50 40.38 -20.30
N TRP A 43 -52.53 40.53 -19.45
CA TRP A 43 -53.09 41.85 -19.12
C TRP A 43 -52.04 42.80 -18.54
N ILE A 44 -51.18 42.30 -17.68
CA ILE A 44 -50.13 43.10 -17.04
C ILE A 44 -49.03 43.48 -18.02
N ALA A 45 -48.56 42.54 -18.84
CA ALA A 45 -47.56 42.82 -19.86
C ALA A 45 -48.03 43.97 -20.77
N ARG A 46 -49.31 43.93 -21.18
CA ARG A 46 -49.95 44.96 -22.00
C ARG A 46 -50.06 46.31 -21.29
N LEU A 47 -50.48 46.34 -20.02
CA LEU A 47 -50.54 47.57 -19.22
C LEU A 47 -49.15 48.17 -18.98
N THR A 48 -48.15 47.34 -18.71
CA THR A 48 -46.76 47.75 -18.53
C THR A 48 -46.19 48.32 -19.82
N GLU A 49 -46.46 47.70 -20.96
CA GLU A 49 -46.03 48.19 -22.26
C GLU A 49 -46.67 49.55 -22.61
N LEU A 50 -47.96 49.73 -22.35
CA LEU A 50 -48.62 51.04 -22.51
C LEU A 50 -48.00 52.11 -21.58
N ARG A 51 -47.65 51.76 -20.33
CA ARG A 51 -46.94 52.66 -19.41
C ARG A 51 -45.52 52.99 -19.91
N HIS A 52 -44.83 52.03 -20.54
CA HIS A 52 -43.54 52.28 -21.18
C HIS A 52 -43.66 53.22 -22.38
N CYS A 53 -44.70 53.07 -23.21
CA CYS A 53 -45.00 54.03 -24.28
C CYS A 53 -45.18 55.44 -23.70
N ARG A 54 -45.87 55.59 -22.55
CA ARG A 54 -46.06 56.88 -21.88
C ARG A 54 -44.72 57.45 -21.40
N GLY A 55 -43.89 56.65 -20.74
CA GLY A 55 -42.56 57.06 -20.30
C GLY A 55 -41.64 57.45 -21.47
N ARG A 56 -41.76 56.78 -22.61
CA ARG A 56 -41.03 57.12 -23.84
C ARG A 56 -41.49 58.46 -24.41
N LEU A 57 -42.79 58.75 -24.43
CA LEU A 57 -43.32 60.05 -24.86
C LEU A 57 -42.83 61.19 -23.95
N GLU A 58 -42.80 60.99 -22.63
CA GLU A 58 -42.21 61.99 -21.71
C GLU A 58 -40.70 62.17 -21.96
N SER A 59 -39.97 61.08 -22.25
CA SER A 59 -38.54 61.18 -22.60
C SER A 59 -38.31 61.97 -23.90
N VAL A 60 -39.19 61.81 -24.90
CA VAL A 60 -39.14 62.58 -26.16
C VAL A 60 -39.50 64.05 -25.91
N ARG A 61 -40.37 64.34 -24.95
CA ARG A 61 -40.77 65.72 -24.56
C ARG A 61 -39.61 66.55 -24.05
N GLU A 62 -38.63 65.93 -23.40
CA GLU A 62 -37.41 66.58 -22.91
C GLU A 62 -36.42 66.99 -24.03
N LEU A 63 -36.63 66.52 -25.26
CA LEU A 63 -35.77 66.89 -26.39
C LEU A 63 -36.01 68.35 -26.82
N ARG A 64 -34.91 69.09 -26.98
CA ARG A 64 -34.94 70.48 -27.48
C ARG A 64 -35.49 70.49 -28.91
N TYR A 65 -36.55 71.26 -29.13
CA TYR A 65 -37.33 71.34 -30.39
C TYR A 65 -38.32 70.19 -30.67
N ALA A 66 -38.67 69.38 -29.66
CA ALA A 66 -39.77 68.43 -29.78
C ALA A 66 -41.12 69.13 -30.03
N ASP A 67 -41.99 68.49 -30.81
CA ASP A 67 -43.35 68.96 -31.06
C ASP A 67 -44.23 68.65 -29.84
N GLY A 68 -44.31 69.63 -28.93
CA GLY A 68 -45.04 69.50 -27.68
C GLY A 68 -46.55 69.32 -27.86
N GLU A 69 -47.13 69.87 -28.93
CA GLU A 69 -48.58 69.73 -29.22
C GLU A 69 -48.88 68.29 -29.62
N LYS A 70 -48.11 67.73 -30.57
CA LYS A 70 -48.27 66.34 -31.01
C LYS A 70 -47.99 65.33 -29.90
N ILE A 71 -46.99 65.59 -29.04
CA ILE A 71 -46.71 64.75 -27.87
C ILE A 71 -47.88 64.78 -26.89
N THR A 72 -48.48 65.96 -26.65
CA THR A 72 -49.64 66.10 -25.75
C THR A 72 -50.85 65.34 -26.29
N GLU A 73 -51.11 65.41 -27.59
CA GLU A 73 -52.18 64.65 -28.25
C GLU A 73 -51.97 63.12 -28.11
N LEU A 74 -50.76 62.63 -28.41
CA LEU A 74 -50.41 61.22 -28.27
C LEU A 74 -50.49 60.75 -26.81
N ALA A 75 -50.05 61.58 -25.86
CA ALA A 75 -50.12 61.28 -24.44
C ALA A 75 -51.57 61.20 -23.94
N ALA A 76 -52.45 62.13 -24.36
CA ALA A 76 -53.87 62.09 -24.03
C ALA A 76 -54.57 60.85 -24.61
N GLY A 77 -54.26 60.50 -25.87
CA GLY A 77 -54.76 59.27 -26.49
C GLY A 77 -54.29 58.02 -25.74
N LEU A 78 -53.02 57.97 -25.35
CA LEU A 78 -52.45 56.86 -24.60
C LEU A 78 -53.00 56.76 -23.17
N GLU A 79 -53.30 57.89 -22.52
CA GLU A 79 -53.93 57.93 -21.19
C GLU A 79 -55.35 57.36 -21.23
N HIS A 80 -56.13 57.70 -22.26
CA HIS A 80 -57.44 57.09 -22.49
C HIS A 80 -57.34 55.57 -22.72
N GLU A 81 -56.35 55.13 -23.49
CA GLU A 81 -56.13 53.69 -23.71
C GLU A 81 -55.68 52.95 -22.45
N LEU A 82 -54.83 53.58 -21.63
CA LEU A 82 -54.41 53.05 -20.33
C LEU A 82 -55.59 52.91 -19.38
N GLU A 83 -56.48 53.89 -19.32
CA GLU A 83 -57.69 53.85 -18.50
C GLU A 83 -58.64 52.74 -18.99
N SER A 84 -58.91 52.70 -20.29
CA SER A 84 -59.77 51.70 -20.93
C SER A 84 -59.23 50.26 -20.75
N ALA A 85 -57.93 50.06 -20.96
CA ALA A 85 -57.27 48.78 -20.74
C ALA A 85 -57.24 48.42 -19.24
N GLY A 86 -57.05 49.39 -18.37
CA GLY A 86 -57.08 49.22 -16.91
C GLY A 86 -58.45 48.74 -16.43
N GLN A 87 -59.53 49.36 -16.89
CA GLN A 87 -60.90 48.93 -16.58
C GLN A 87 -61.18 47.50 -17.06
N ARG A 88 -60.75 47.14 -18.28
CA ARG A 88 -60.88 45.76 -18.80
C ARG A 88 -60.06 44.76 -17.97
N ALA A 89 -58.85 45.13 -17.58
CA ALA A 89 -58.00 44.30 -16.73
C ALA A 89 -58.63 44.10 -15.34
N VAL A 90 -59.17 45.14 -14.71
CA VAL A 90 -59.89 45.04 -13.42
C VAL A 90 -61.12 44.16 -13.55
N ALA A 91 -61.90 44.30 -14.62
CA ALA A 91 -63.07 43.46 -14.87
C ALA A 91 -62.70 41.98 -15.11
N PHE A 92 -61.53 41.71 -15.68
CA PHE A 92 -61.00 40.36 -15.84
C PHE A 92 -60.47 39.79 -14.52
N LEU A 93 -59.56 40.51 -13.84
CA LEU A 93 -58.95 40.11 -12.56
C LEU A 93 -59.98 39.98 -11.43
N GLY A 94 -61.09 40.71 -11.56
CA GLY A 94 -62.24 40.66 -10.67
C GLY A 94 -63.08 39.39 -10.78
N ARG A 95 -62.83 38.50 -11.75
CA ARG A 95 -63.55 37.23 -11.92
C ARG A 95 -63.00 36.14 -11.01
N GLU A 96 -63.85 35.20 -10.59
CA GLU A 96 -63.42 34.08 -9.72
C GLU A 96 -62.44 33.12 -10.39
N ASP A 97 -62.45 33.07 -11.73
CA ASP A 97 -61.62 32.20 -12.57
C ASP A 97 -60.32 32.86 -13.06
N ALA A 98 -60.10 34.14 -12.74
CA ALA A 98 -58.99 34.94 -13.27
C ALA A 98 -57.59 34.37 -12.99
N PHE A 99 -57.47 33.60 -11.90
CA PHE A 99 -56.23 32.96 -11.46
C PHE A 99 -56.27 31.42 -11.51
N THR A 100 -57.28 30.83 -12.15
CA THR A 100 -57.41 29.36 -12.23
C THR A 100 -56.21 28.73 -12.91
N GLY A 101 -55.70 29.29 -14.00
CA GLY A 101 -54.49 28.78 -14.66
C GLY A 101 -53.25 28.77 -13.75
N GLN A 102 -53.03 29.82 -12.95
CA GLN A 102 -51.95 29.85 -11.97
C GLN A 102 -52.18 28.85 -10.84
N ARG A 103 -53.42 28.69 -10.36
CA ARG A 103 -53.76 27.71 -9.32
C ARG A 103 -53.55 26.27 -9.81
N ASP A 104 -53.90 25.98 -11.06
CA ASP A 104 -53.68 24.68 -11.69
C ASP A 104 -52.17 24.39 -11.83
N GLU A 105 -51.39 25.36 -12.32
CA GLU A 105 -49.93 25.22 -12.41
C GLU A 105 -49.27 25.01 -11.02
N ILE A 106 -49.72 25.72 -9.99
CA ILE A 106 -49.27 25.50 -8.61
C ILE A 106 -49.58 24.08 -8.15
N GLY A 107 -50.79 23.58 -8.46
CA GLY A 107 -51.20 22.22 -8.14
C GLY A 107 -50.30 21.19 -8.81
N GLU A 108 -50.07 21.34 -10.12
CA GLU A 108 -49.16 20.48 -10.88
C GLU A 108 -47.72 20.50 -10.35
N LEU A 109 -47.22 21.68 -10.00
CA LEU A 109 -45.87 21.85 -9.43
C LEU A 109 -45.75 21.24 -8.04
N ALA A 110 -46.78 21.37 -7.18
CA ALA A 110 -46.81 20.75 -5.87
C ALA A 110 -46.83 19.21 -5.97
N ASP A 111 -47.62 18.69 -6.91
CA ASP A 111 -47.71 17.27 -7.22
C ASP A 111 -46.38 16.72 -7.77
N ALA A 112 -45.76 17.43 -8.71
CA ALA A 112 -44.45 17.10 -9.24
C ALA A 112 -43.38 17.14 -8.13
N ALA A 113 -43.45 18.14 -7.25
CA ALA A 113 -42.56 18.25 -6.09
C ALA A 113 -42.71 17.04 -5.15
N GLY A 114 -43.94 16.59 -4.86
CA GLY A 114 -44.18 15.40 -4.05
C GLY A 114 -43.69 14.09 -4.69
N ARG A 115 -43.71 14.01 -6.03
CA ARG A 115 -43.29 12.82 -6.80
C ARG A 115 -41.83 12.81 -7.21
N ALA A 116 -41.09 13.91 -7.04
CA ALA A 116 -39.67 14.00 -7.38
C ALA A 116 -38.88 12.87 -6.72
N ARG A 117 -38.05 12.19 -7.50
CA ARG A 117 -37.25 11.04 -7.04
C ARG A 117 -35.80 11.38 -6.82
N THR A 118 -35.34 12.50 -7.38
CA THR A 118 -33.96 12.96 -7.21
C THR A 118 -33.87 14.45 -6.90
N VAL A 119 -32.79 14.88 -6.26
CA VAL A 119 -32.52 16.31 -6.03
C VAL A 119 -32.44 17.08 -7.35
N ALA A 120 -31.86 16.47 -8.39
CA ALA A 120 -31.77 17.05 -9.72
C ALA A 120 -33.14 17.26 -10.38
N GLU A 121 -34.11 16.36 -10.16
CA GLU A 121 -35.49 16.55 -10.61
C GLU A 121 -36.23 17.65 -9.82
N ALA A 122 -35.90 17.82 -8.54
CA ALA A 122 -36.53 18.80 -7.66
C ALA A 122 -36.06 20.25 -7.91
N GLU A 123 -34.82 20.44 -8.35
CA GLU A 123 -34.21 21.76 -8.58
C GLU A 123 -34.98 22.66 -9.59
N PRO A 124 -35.33 22.21 -10.81
CA PRO A 124 -36.05 23.05 -11.77
C PRO A 124 -37.46 23.41 -11.31
N LEU A 125 -38.09 22.61 -10.44
CA LEU A 125 -39.41 22.92 -9.87
C LEU A 125 -39.36 24.16 -8.98
N GLY A 126 -38.26 24.35 -8.24
CA GLY A 126 -38.03 25.54 -7.43
C GLY A 126 -37.98 26.80 -8.28
N GLY A 127 -37.22 26.75 -9.38
CA GLY A 127 -37.12 27.86 -10.33
C GLY A 127 -38.47 28.25 -10.94
N ARG A 128 -39.33 27.26 -11.26
CA ARG A 128 -40.69 27.52 -11.76
C ARG A 128 -41.60 28.16 -10.70
N LEU A 129 -41.56 27.67 -9.46
CA LEU A 129 -42.30 28.28 -8.34
C LEU A 129 -41.83 29.71 -8.04
N ASP A 130 -40.53 29.98 -8.23
CA ASP A 130 -39.95 31.31 -8.06
C ASP A 130 -40.39 32.29 -9.15
N ALA A 131 -40.41 31.84 -10.42
CA ALA A 131 -40.95 32.61 -11.53
C ALA A 131 -42.44 32.95 -11.31
N LEU A 132 -43.25 31.96 -10.93
CA LEU A 132 -44.67 32.17 -10.70
C LEU A 132 -44.95 33.13 -9.52
N ALA A 133 -44.14 33.07 -8.46
CA ALA A 133 -44.21 34.03 -7.37
C ALA A 133 -43.86 35.46 -7.82
N ALA A 134 -42.85 35.61 -8.69
CA ALA A 134 -42.45 36.90 -9.23
C ALA A 134 -43.54 37.50 -10.13
N ASP A 135 -44.16 36.67 -10.97
CA ASP A 135 -45.27 37.09 -11.83
C ASP A 135 -46.46 37.58 -10.98
N LEU A 136 -46.84 36.84 -9.93
CA LEU A 136 -47.92 37.23 -9.02
C LEU A 136 -47.61 38.51 -8.22
N ARG A 137 -46.35 38.76 -7.85
CA ARG A 137 -45.95 40.05 -7.25
C ARG A 137 -46.09 41.19 -8.25
N THR A 138 -45.68 40.97 -9.49
CA THR A 138 -45.84 41.96 -10.57
C THR A 138 -47.32 42.29 -10.81
N VAL A 139 -48.21 41.27 -10.75
CA VAL A 139 -49.67 41.48 -10.76
C VAL A 139 -50.09 42.40 -9.61
N THR A 140 -49.62 42.12 -8.41
CA THR A 140 -49.98 42.88 -7.19
C THR A 140 -49.57 44.35 -7.31
N GLU A 141 -48.34 44.61 -7.78
CA GLU A 141 -47.81 45.97 -7.97
C GLU A 141 -48.62 46.75 -9.02
N VAL A 142 -48.94 46.10 -10.15
CA VAL A 142 -49.71 46.74 -11.22
C VAL A 142 -51.13 47.04 -10.80
N VAL A 143 -51.80 46.13 -10.09
CA VAL A 143 -53.13 46.35 -9.50
C VAL A 143 -53.11 47.47 -8.46
N GLY A 144 -52.05 47.56 -7.64
CA GLY A 144 -51.88 48.65 -6.68
C GLY A 144 -51.77 50.04 -7.34
N GLY A 145 -51.25 50.10 -8.56
CA GLY A 145 -51.12 51.33 -9.35
C GLY A 145 -52.26 51.61 -10.33
N LEU A 146 -53.34 50.80 -10.35
CA LEU A 146 -54.54 51.08 -11.14
C LEU A 146 -55.51 51.96 -10.34
N ASP A 147 -56.12 52.94 -11.00
CA ASP A 147 -57.18 53.76 -10.41
C ASP A 147 -58.51 52.98 -10.41
N ILE A 148 -58.69 52.16 -9.36
CA ILE A 148 -59.90 51.36 -9.15
C ILE A 148 -60.84 52.13 -8.22
N ALA A 149 -61.97 52.62 -8.77
CA ALA A 149 -62.96 53.40 -8.05
C ALA A 149 -63.73 52.61 -6.98
N ASP A 150 -63.94 51.30 -7.19
CA ASP A 150 -64.62 50.42 -6.23
C ASP A 150 -63.60 49.72 -5.30
N ALA A 151 -63.59 50.13 -4.03
CA ALA A 151 -62.73 49.56 -3.00
C ALA A 151 -62.98 48.06 -2.77
N THR A 152 -64.21 47.58 -2.97
CA THR A 152 -64.60 46.17 -2.81
C THR A 152 -63.97 45.31 -3.89
N VAL A 153 -64.01 45.78 -5.14
CA VAL A 153 -63.38 45.09 -6.28
C VAL A 153 -61.86 45.02 -6.08
N ARG A 154 -61.23 46.13 -5.65
CA ARG A 154 -59.80 46.15 -5.33
C ARG A 154 -59.43 45.12 -4.27
N THR A 155 -60.15 45.09 -3.14
CA THR A 155 -59.91 44.13 -2.06
C THR A 155 -60.07 42.69 -2.54
N GLY A 156 -61.15 42.38 -3.27
CA GLY A 156 -61.37 41.03 -3.77
C GLY A 156 -60.31 40.55 -4.77
N ILE A 157 -59.71 41.45 -5.56
CA ILE A 157 -58.57 41.10 -6.43
C ILE A 157 -57.34 40.78 -5.58
N LEU A 158 -57.01 41.63 -4.60
CA LEU A 158 -55.84 41.42 -3.72
C LEU A 158 -55.96 40.14 -2.88
N GLU A 159 -57.15 39.81 -2.37
CA GLU A 159 -57.41 38.57 -1.63
C GLU A 159 -57.15 37.33 -2.49
N ARG A 160 -57.62 37.33 -3.75
CA ARG A 160 -57.36 36.22 -4.70
C ARG A 160 -55.88 36.06 -5.05
N ILE A 161 -55.17 37.17 -5.21
CA ILE A 161 -53.71 37.13 -5.43
C ILE A 161 -53.02 36.57 -4.18
N ALA A 162 -53.42 37.01 -2.98
CA ALA A 162 -52.88 36.52 -1.72
C ALA A 162 -53.14 35.01 -1.53
N GLU A 163 -54.34 34.52 -1.88
CA GLU A 163 -54.68 33.10 -1.85
C GLU A 163 -53.78 32.28 -2.81
N THR A 164 -53.60 32.79 -4.03
CA THR A 164 -52.75 32.15 -5.05
C THR A 164 -51.28 32.11 -4.62
N LEU A 165 -50.75 33.21 -4.08
CA LEU A 165 -49.42 33.26 -3.47
C LEU A 165 -49.29 32.30 -2.27
N GLY A 166 -50.35 32.14 -1.48
CA GLY A 166 -50.44 31.13 -0.43
C GLY A 166 -50.28 29.71 -0.99
N GLY A 167 -50.85 29.43 -2.17
CA GLY A 167 -50.63 28.20 -2.93
C GLY A 167 -49.17 27.97 -3.29
N VAL A 168 -48.50 28.98 -3.86
CA VAL A 168 -47.06 28.89 -4.21
C VAL A 168 -46.21 28.57 -2.97
N ASN A 169 -46.50 29.23 -1.84
CA ASN A 169 -45.77 29.00 -0.59
C ASN A 169 -45.99 27.58 -0.03
N ARG A 170 -47.20 27.02 -0.16
CA ARG A 170 -47.46 25.62 0.19
C ARG A 170 -46.68 24.66 -0.71
N ALA A 171 -46.68 24.89 -2.02
CA ALA A 171 -45.91 24.09 -2.98
C ALA A 171 -44.40 24.15 -2.69
N ARG A 172 -43.86 25.34 -2.35
CA ARG A 172 -42.46 25.50 -1.90
C ARG A 172 -42.17 24.71 -0.63
N ALA A 173 -43.08 24.70 0.34
CA ALA A 173 -42.92 23.91 1.57
C ALA A 173 -42.86 22.41 1.28
N VAL A 174 -43.72 21.91 0.39
CA VAL A 174 -43.70 20.51 -0.08
C VAL A 174 -42.36 20.19 -0.75
N LEU A 175 -41.92 21.04 -1.68
CA LEU A 175 -40.64 20.87 -2.38
C LEU A 175 -39.44 20.90 -1.41
N ALA A 176 -39.44 21.82 -0.45
CA ALA A 176 -38.37 21.94 0.54
C ALA A 176 -38.32 20.74 1.50
N ALA A 177 -39.47 20.19 1.89
CA ALA A 177 -39.54 18.95 2.65
C ALA A 177 -38.98 17.79 1.81
N ARG A 178 -39.48 17.61 0.58
CA ARG A 178 -39.04 16.53 -0.30
C ARG A 178 -37.54 16.59 -0.61
N ARG A 179 -37.02 17.78 -0.89
CA ARG A 179 -35.59 17.98 -1.18
C ARG A 179 -34.70 17.61 0.01
N ARG A 180 -35.13 17.90 1.24
CA ARG A 180 -34.39 17.47 2.44
C ARG A 180 -34.36 15.95 2.57
N ASP A 181 -35.49 15.29 2.37
CA ASP A 181 -35.56 13.82 2.42
C ASP A 181 -34.68 13.17 1.33
N LEU A 182 -34.71 13.72 0.12
CA LEU A 182 -33.88 13.26 -0.99
C LEU A 182 -32.39 13.48 -0.73
N LEU A 183 -31.99 14.64 -0.21
CA LEU A 183 -30.60 14.94 0.15
C LEU A 183 -30.07 13.99 1.23
N ASP A 184 -30.87 13.66 2.24
CA ASP A 184 -30.46 12.70 3.28
C ASP A 184 -30.30 11.29 2.69
N HIS A 185 -31.26 10.83 1.88
CA HIS A 185 -31.22 9.50 1.27
C HIS A 185 -30.08 9.35 0.26
N GLU A 186 -29.96 10.28 -0.70
CA GLU A 186 -28.91 10.28 -1.71
C GLU A 186 -27.53 10.49 -1.06
N GLY A 187 -27.42 11.38 -0.06
CA GLY A 187 -26.21 11.60 0.70
C GLY A 187 -25.72 10.33 1.40
N ARG A 188 -26.63 9.62 2.10
CA ARG A 188 -26.35 8.31 2.72
C ARG A 188 -25.91 7.25 1.71
N ALA A 189 -26.59 7.17 0.56
CA ALA A 189 -26.24 6.21 -0.49
C ALA A 189 -24.86 6.51 -1.10
N ALA A 190 -24.59 7.77 -1.41
CA ALA A 190 -23.31 8.22 -1.95
C ALA A 190 -22.17 7.97 -0.94
N TYR A 191 -22.39 8.29 0.33
CA TYR A 191 -21.44 8.02 1.40
C TYR A 191 -21.12 6.53 1.51
N THR A 192 -22.15 5.67 1.55
CA THR A 192 -21.96 4.21 1.65
C THR A 192 -21.10 3.67 0.51
N ALA A 193 -21.37 4.11 -0.73
CA ALA A 193 -20.60 3.68 -1.89
C ALA A 193 -19.14 4.16 -1.84
N GLU A 194 -18.91 5.41 -1.46
CA GLU A 194 -17.57 5.97 -1.37
C GLU A 194 -16.75 5.41 -0.20
N PHE A 195 -17.38 5.21 0.96
CA PHE A 195 -16.74 4.59 2.10
C PHE A 195 -16.31 3.15 1.77
N ALA A 196 -17.14 2.40 1.03
CA ALA A 196 -16.77 1.09 0.51
C ALA A 196 -15.57 1.14 -0.45
N LEU A 197 -15.55 2.11 -1.38
CA LEU A 197 -14.42 2.33 -2.29
C LEU A 197 -13.14 2.73 -1.54
N LEU A 198 -13.25 3.53 -0.47
CA LEU A 198 -12.13 3.89 0.39
C LEU A 198 -11.55 2.65 1.09
N GLY A 199 -12.40 1.76 1.62
CA GLY A 199 -11.96 0.49 2.21
C GLY A 199 -11.24 -0.42 1.20
N GLN A 200 -11.73 -0.51 -0.03
CA GLN A 200 -11.07 -1.25 -1.11
C GLN A 200 -9.73 -0.63 -1.50
N ALA A 201 -9.67 0.70 -1.62
CA ALA A 201 -8.45 1.42 -1.91
C ALA A 201 -7.39 1.22 -0.80
N ALA A 202 -7.80 1.27 0.46
CA ALA A 202 -6.91 1.00 1.60
C ALA A 202 -6.32 -0.41 1.55
N THR A 203 -7.16 -1.42 1.27
CA THR A 203 -6.72 -2.81 1.14
C THR A 203 -5.74 -2.99 -0.01
N ALA A 204 -6.04 -2.41 -1.19
CA ALA A 204 -5.17 -2.49 -2.35
C ALA A 204 -3.82 -1.79 -2.13
N ALA A 205 -3.84 -0.62 -1.50
CA ALA A 205 -2.65 0.16 -1.18
C ALA A 205 -1.73 -0.58 -0.18
N LEU A 206 -2.31 -1.19 0.87
CA LEU A 206 -1.57 -2.04 1.81
C LEU A 206 -0.91 -3.24 1.13
N ALA A 207 -1.60 -3.87 0.18
CA ALA A 207 -1.07 -5.00 -0.57
C ALA A 207 0.06 -4.58 -1.54
N ALA A 208 -0.05 -3.41 -2.15
CA ALA A 208 0.96 -2.86 -3.05
C ALA A 208 2.23 -2.37 -2.33
N ALA A 209 2.11 -1.96 -1.06
CA ALA A 209 3.22 -1.46 -0.26
C ALA A 209 4.24 -2.58 0.05
N SER A 210 5.39 -2.53 -0.63
CA SER A 210 6.47 -3.52 -0.56
C SER A 210 7.72 -3.05 0.19
N THR A 211 7.81 -1.75 0.47
CA THR A 211 8.88 -1.14 1.27
C THR A 211 8.30 -0.20 2.33
N PRO A 212 8.99 0.04 3.47
CA PRO A 212 8.58 1.03 4.45
C PRO A 212 8.34 2.42 3.85
N GLU A 213 9.15 2.81 2.86
CA GLU A 213 9.04 4.09 2.17
C GLU A 213 7.76 4.13 1.31
N SER A 214 7.45 3.03 0.61
CA SER A 214 6.20 2.89 -0.16
C SER A 214 4.96 2.89 0.75
N CYS A 215 5.05 2.41 2.00
CA CYS A 215 3.95 2.54 2.97
C CYS A 215 3.60 4.00 3.24
N GLU A 216 4.59 4.87 3.38
CA GLU A 216 4.38 6.30 3.66
C GLU A 216 3.74 7.01 2.46
N GLU A 217 4.20 6.72 1.24
CA GLU A 217 3.60 7.27 0.01
C GLU A 217 2.14 6.86 -0.19
N GLN A 218 1.84 5.56 0.01
CA GLN A 218 0.49 5.04 -0.11
C GLN A 218 -0.45 5.61 0.97
N LEU A 219 0.04 5.72 2.22
CA LEU A 219 -0.71 6.33 3.32
C LEU A 219 -1.05 7.79 3.01
N ALA A 220 -0.09 8.59 2.54
CA ALA A 220 -0.34 10.00 2.21
C ALA A 220 -1.45 10.16 1.14
N GLY A 221 -1.44 9.31 0.11
CA GLY A 221 -2.48 9.31 -0.93
C GLY A 221 -3.87 8.95 -0.40
N LEU A 222 -3.97 8.02 0.55
CA LEU A 222 -5.23 7.65 1.19
C LEU A 222 -5.74 8.74 2.14
N LEU A 223 -4.86 9.34 2.93
CA LEU A 223 -5.22 10.44 3.83
C LEU A 223 -5.84 11.62 3.08
N LEU A 224 -5.28 11.96 1.91
CA LEU A 224 -5.87 13.00 1.04
C LEU A 224 -7.29 12.62 0.58
N ARG A 225 -7.53 11.35 0.24
CA ARG A 225 -8.88 10.89 -0.16
C ARG A 225 -9.86 10.95 1.00
N ILE A 226 -9.41 10.61 2.22
CA ILE A 226 -10.23 10.72 3.43
C ILE A 226 -10.60 12.18 3.68
N GLU A 227 -9.64 13.10 3.58
CA GLU A 227 -9.89 14.54 3.76
C GLU A 227 -10.88 15.08 2.71
N GLN A 228 -10.75 14.65 1.45
CA GLN A 228 -11.71 15.00 0.39
C GLN A 228 -13.13 14.48 0.70
N ALA A 229 -13.25 13.25 1.22
CA ALA A 229 -14.53 12.69 1.64
C ALA A 229 -15.12 13.47 2.84
N GLN A 230 -14.29 13.84 3.82
CA GLN A 230 -14.69 14.65 4.98
C GLN A 230 -15.26 16.01 4.54
N ALA A 231 -14.57 16.70 3.62
CA ALA A 231 -15.05 17.98 3.09
C ALA A 231 -16.37 17.83 2.32
N ARG A 232 -16.53 16.75 1.54
CA ARG A 232 -17.75 16.50 0.76
C ARG A 232 -18.96 16.18 1.63
N PHE A 233 -18.77 15.46 2.72
CA PHE A 233 -19.86 15.01 3.61
C PHE A 233 -19.96 15.79 4.92
N ALA A 234 -19.34 16.97 5.01
CA ALA A 234 -19.28 17.79 6.23
C ALA A 234 -20.66 18.18 6.81
N ALA A 235 -21.74 18.08 6.03
CA ALA A 235 -23.10 18.32 6.51
C ALA A 235 -23.67 17.20 7.41
N PHE A 236 -22.99 16.04 7.50
CA PHE A 236 -23.44 14.86 8.24
C PHE A 236 -22.41 14.49 9.32
N GLU A 237 -22.72 14.77 10.59
CA GLU A 237 -21.81 14.51 11.71
C GLU A 237 -21.46 13.02 11.86
N ASP A 238 -22.44 12.12 11.69
CA ASP A 238 -22.23 10.66 11.78
C ASP A 238 -21.15 10.18 10.80
N PHE A 239 -21.16 10.68 9.56
CA PHE A 239 -20.18 10.31 8.52
C PHE A 239 -18.78 10.83 8.82
N THR A 240 -18.68 11.96 9.52
CA THR A 240 -17.41 12.55 9.91
C THR A 240 -16.73 11.67 10.95
N ALA A 241 -17.48 11.20 11.96
CA ALA A 241 -16.97 10.28 12.97
C ALA A 241 -16.52 8.94 12.38
N GLU A 242 -17.26 8.38 11.42
CA GLU A 242 -16.86 7.15 10.72
C GLU A 242 -15.60 7.35 9.85
N LEU A 243 -15.43 8.50 9.20
CA LEU A 243 -14.22 8.82 8.43
C LEU A 243 -13.00 9.03 9.33
N ASP A 244 -13.16 9.66 10.50
CA ASP A 244 -12.10 9.78 11.49
C ASP A 244 -11.67 8.42 12.04
N ALA A 245 -12.63 7.53 12.33
CA ALA A 245 -12.33 6.16 12.70
C ALA A 245 -11.57 5.43 11.58
N LYS A 246 -11.99 5.63 10.33
CA LYS A 246 -11.31 5.02 9.18
C LYS A 246 -9.89 5.56 8.98
N ARG A 247 -9.67 6.85 9.24
CA ARG A 247 -8.35 7.47 9.24
C ARG A 247 -7.41 6.78 10.22
N ALA A 248 -7.85 6.65 11.48
CA ALA A 248 -7.06 6.00 12.53
C ALA A 248 -6.75 4.54 12.18
N GLU A 249 -7.74 3.79 11.67
CA GLU A 249 -7.57 2.40 11.22
C GLU A 249 -6.50 2.29 10.11
N VAL A 250 -6.54 3.18 9.12
CA VAL A 250 -5.57 3.19 8.01
C VAL A 250 -4.17 3.56 8.52
N GLU A 251 -4.05 4.59 9.35
CA GLU A 251 -2.77 4.99 9.95
C GLU A 251 -2.13 3.83 10.76
N GLU A 252 -2.92 3.15 11.59
CA GLU A 252 -2.47 1.98 12.37
C GLU A 252 -2.05 0.81 11.47
N ALA A 253 -2.85 0.48 10.46
CA ALA A 253 -2.55 -0.62 9.54
C ALA A 253 -1.24 -0.37 8.76
N PHE A 254 -1.03 0.85 8.27
CA PHE A 254 0.21 1.23 7.59
C PHE A 254 1.42 1.25 8.53
N ALA A 255 1.25 1.70 9.78
CA ALA A 255 2.31 1.63 10.78
C ALA A 255 2.73 0.18 11.06
N GLY A 256 1.76 -0.72 11.25
CA GLY A 256 2.00 -2.15 11.45
C GLY A 256 2.66 -2.83 10.25
N ARG A 257 2.23 -2.49 9.03
CA ARG A 257 2.85 -2.97 7.78
C ARG A 257 4.28 -2.49 7.63
N ALA A 258 4.54 -1.20 7.85
CA ALA A 258 5.87 -0.61 7.77
C ALA A 258 6.82 -1.26 8.79
N GLN A 259 6.36 -1.47 10.03
CA GLN A 259 7.14 -2.16 11.05
C GLN A 259 7.49 -3.59 10.62
N SER A 260 6.52 -4.35 10.12
CA SER A 260 6.74 -5.72 9.64
C SER A 260 7.78 -5.79 8.50
N LEU A 261 7.76 -4.82 7.59
CA LEU A 261 8.73 -4.69 6.50
C LEU A 261 10.13 -4.32 7.01
N ARG A 262 10.24 -3.41 7.98
CA ARG A 262 11.51 -3.06 8.65
C ARG A 262 12.11 -4.28 9.34
N ASP A 263 11.30 -5.05 10.06
CA ASP A 263 11.75 -6.27 10.73
C ASP A 263 12.19 -7.35 9.74
N ALA A 264 11.47 -7.51 8.62
CA ALA A 264 11.87 -8.42 7.54
C ALA A 264 13.22 -8.02 6.92
N ARG A 265 13.40 -6.72 6.63
CA ARG A 265 14.65 -6.13 6.11
C ARG A 265 15.81 -6.36 7.10
N ALA A 266 15.61 -6.05 8.38
CA ALA A 266 16.62 -6.23 9.43
C ALA A 266 17.01 -7.71 9.62
N ARG A 267 16.05 -8.64 9.61
CA ARG A 267 16.32 -10.08 9.68
C ARG A 267 17.08 -10.57 8.45
N HIS A 268 16.77 -10.07 7.27
CA HIS A 268 17.48 -10.41 6.05
C HIS A 268 18.94 -9.94 6.10
N ALA A 269 19.17 -8.68 6.48
CA ALA A 269 20.50 -8.10 6.68
C ALA A 269 21.31 -8.90 7.72
N GLY A 270 20.69 -9.29 8.85
CA GLY A 270 21.32 -10.15 9.85
C GLY A 270 21.80 -11.50 9.28
N ARG A 271 20.94 -12.21 8.53
CA ARG A 271 21.33 -13.49 7.89
C ARG A 271 22.48 -13.33 6.89
N LEU A 272 22.50 -12.23 6.14
CA LEU A 272 23.58 -11.91 5.21
C LEU A 272 24.89 -11.67 5.96
N ALA A 273 24.86 -10.85 7.02
CA ALA A 273 26.02 -10.55 7.84
C ALA A 273 26.60 -11.81 8.51
N ASP A 274 25.75 -12.67 9.09
CA ASP A 274 26.18 -13.92 9.73
C ASP A 274 26.83 -14.87 8.71
N SER A 275 26.26 -14.96 7.52
CA SER A 275 26.82 -15.78 6.44
C SER A 275 28.16 -15.24 5.96
N ALA A 276 28.27 -13.93 5.74
CA ALA A 276 29.52 -13.29 5.36
C ALA A 276 30.59 -13.42 6.46
N GLY A 277 30.21 -13.36 7.73
CA GLY A 277 31.10 -13.60 8.87
C GLY A 277 31.75 -14.99 8.83
N ARG A 278 30.98 -16.05 8.59
CA ARG A 278 31.52 -17.43 8.46
C ARG A 278 32.45 -17.59 7.25
N ILE A 279 32.10 -16.97 6.13
CA ILE A 279 32.97 -16.94 4.94
C ILE A 279 34.27 -16.22 5.29
N LEU A 280 34.18 -15.07 5.97
CA LEU A 280 35.33 -14.28 6.37
C LEU A 280 36.26 -15.02 7.33
N ASP A 281 35.73 -15.79 8.28
CA ASP A 281 36.56 -16.64 9.15
C ASP A 281 37.32 -17.71 8.36
N THR A 282 36.71 -18.23 7.30
CA THR A 282 37.37 -19.17 6.38
C THR A 282 38.43 -18.46 5.52
N VAL A 283 38.13 -17.25 5.03
CA VAL A 283 39.10 -16.38 4.34
C VAL A 283 40.32 -16.11 5.23
N ARG A 284 40.11 -15.79 6.52
CA ARG A 284 41.20 -15.59 7.50
C ARG A 284 42.07 -16.83 7.66
N ARG A 285 41.46 -18.00 7.88
CA ARG A 285 42.20 -19.27 8.01
C ARG A 285 43.01 -19.60 6.76
N ARG A 286 42.41 -19.48 5.58
CA ARG A 286 43.10 -19.73 4.30
C ARG A 286 44.25 -18.75 4.08
N ALA A 287 44.02 -17.46 4.34
CA ALA A 287 45.05 -16.43 4.18
C ALA A 287 46.26 -16.65 5.09
N ALA A 288 46.07 -17.16 6.31
CA ALA A 288 47.16 -17.45 7.24
C ALA A 288 48.08 -18.60 6.79
N ALA A 289 47.58 -19.50 5.94
CA ALA A 289 48.28 -20.67 5.41
C ALA A 289 48.95 -20.43 4.03
N LEU A 290 48.75 -19.26 3.41
CA LEU A 290 49.38 -18.93 2.13
C LEU A 290 50.88 -18.68 2.31
N ASP A 291 51.69 -18.94 1.29
CA ASP A 291 53.13 -18.69 1.36
C ASP A 291 53.51 -17.41 0.62
N GLY A 292 53.95 -16.42 1.38
CA GLY A 292 54.49 -15.15 0.86
C GLY A 292 53.45 -14.04 0.60
N PRO A 293 53.92 -12.78 0.53
CA PRO A 293 53.05 -11.60 0.46
C PRO A 293 52.27 -11.51 -0.86
N ASP A 294 52.86 -11.91 -1.99
CA ASP A 294 52.21 -11.88 -3.31
C ASP A 294 51.04 -12.87 -3.40
N ALA A 295 51.16 -14.03 -2.76
CA ALA A 295 50.08 -15.01 -2.66
C ALA A 295 48.91 -14.44 -1.84
N VAL A 296 49.18 -13.75 -0.72
CA VAL A 296 48.15 -13.07 0.07
C VAL A 296 47.44 -11.99 -0.74
N HIS A 297 48.18 -11.14 -1.46
CA HIS A 297 47.58 -10.10 -2.29
C HIS A 297 46.73 -10.68 -3.43
N THR A 298 47.24 -11.70 -4.12
CA THR A 298 46.51 -12.40 -5.18
C THR A 298 45.24 -13.05 -4.65
N PHE A 299 45.30 -13.71 -3.49
CA PHE A 299 44.15 -14.35 -2.85
C PHE A 299 43.05 -13.33 -2.54
N PHE A 300 43.35 -12.24 -1.83
CA PHE A 300 42.31 -11.25 -1.55
C PHE A 300 41.80 -10.59 -2.83
N ALA A 301 42.61 -10.38 -3.86
CA ALA A 301 42.16 -9.79 -5.11
C ALA A 301 41.21 -10.69 -5.92
N THR A 302 41.50 -12.00 -5.97
CA THR A 302 40.88 -12.92 -6.95
C THR A 302 40.03 -14.03 -6.34
N ASP A 303 40.17 -14.34 -5.05
CA ASP A 303 39.45 -15.46 -4.44
C ASP A 303 37.93 -15.19 -4.36
N PRO A 304 37.09 -16.14 -4.81
CA PRO A 304 35.64 -15.98 -4.81
C PRO A 304 35.04 -15.72 -3.41
N MET A 305 35.65 -16.20 -2.33
CA MET A 305 35.16 -15.97 -0.96
C MET A 305 35.38 -14.51 -0.55
N ALA A 306 36.55 -13.94 -0.85
CA ALA A 306 36.82 -12.52 -0.59
C ALA A 306 35.90 -11.61 -1.44
N ALA A 307 35.67 -11.97 -2.70
CA ALA A 307 34.70 -11.29 -3.56
C ALA A 307 33.27 -11.37 -2.99
N LYS A 308 32.83 -12.54 -2.52
CA LYS A 308 31.50 -12.73 -1.92
C LYS A 308 31.30 -11.89 -0.66
N VAL A 309 32.32 -11.73 0.19
CA VAL A 309 32.25 -10.85 1.38
C VAL A 309 32.04 -9.39 0.96
N ARG A 310 32.73 -8.90 -0.07
CA ARG A 310 32.51 -7.52 -0.60
C ARG A 310 31.12 -7.34 -1.18
N ALA A 311 30.67 -8.27 -2.02
CA ALA A 311 29.34 -8.24 -2.60
C ALA A 311 28.25 -8.25 -1.52
N THR A 312 28.46 -8.99 -0.42
CA THR A 312 27.52 -8.98 0.71
C THR A 312 27.53 -7.63 1.45
N ALA A 313 28.68 -6.96 1.57
CA ALA A 313 28.71 -5.60 2.12
C ALA A 313 27.98 -4.58 1.23
N GLU A 314 28.11 -4.69 -0.09
CA GLU A 314 27.32 -3.88 -1.05
C GLU A 314 25.81 -4.17 -0.94
N GLU A 315 25.42 -5.43 -0.78
CA GLU A 315 24.02 -5.82 -0.58
C GLU A 315 23.45 -5.23 0.73
N LEU A 316 24.24 -5.23 1.82
CA LEU A 316 23.87 -4.60 3.09
C LEU A 316 23.68 -3.08 2.96
N ASP A 317 24.54 -2.39 2.20
CA ASP A 317 24.34 -0.97 1.90
C ASP A 317 23.05 -0.73 1.13
N GLY A 318 22.74 -1.59 0.15
CA GLY A 318 21.47 -1.54 -0.59
C GLY A 318 20.24 -1.75 0.30
N LEU A 319 20.39 -2.45 1.43
CA LEU A 319 19.35 -2.62 2.46
C LEU A 319 19.36 -1.51 3.52
N GLY A 320 20.29 -0.55 3.46
CA GLY A 320 20.45 0.53 4.43
C GLY A 320 21.19 0.14 5.74
N ASP A 321 21.80 -1.04 5.81
CA ASP A 321 22.58 -1.51 6.97
C ASP A 321 24.07 -1.20 6.79
N THR A 322 24.38 0.09 6.74
CA THR A 322 25.73 0.61 6.46
C THR A 322 26.74 0.25 7.55
N VAL A 323 26.29 0.12 8.79
CA VAL A 323 27.16 -0.23 9.93
C VAL A 323 27.74 -1.63 9.76
N ARG A 324 26.89 -2.64 9.47
CA ARG A 324 27.37 -4.01 9.25
C ARG A 324 28.17 -4.13 7.95
N ALA A 325 27.81 -3.37 6.91
CA ALA A 325 28.58 -3.31 5.68
C ALA A 325 30.03 -2.84 5.94
N GLU A 326 30.19 -1.72 6.66
CA GLU A 326 31.50 -1.20 7.05
C GLU A 326 32.27 -2.15 7.97
N GLU A 327 31.59 -2.82 8.91
CA GLU A 327 32.23 -3.83 9.76
C GLU A 327 32.83 -4.98 8.92
N LEU A 328 32.07 -5.51 7.94
CA LEU A 328 32.56 -6.57 7.06
C LEU A 328 33.76 -6.11 6.22
N ARG A 329 33.71 -4.89 5.67
CA ARG A 329 34.84 -4.30 4.92
C ARG A 329 36.07 -4.15 5.80
N GLY A 330 35.88 -3.61 7.01
CA GLY A 330 36.93 -3.43 8.00
C GLY A 330 37.58 -4.75 8.40
N ARG A 331 36.77 -5.77 8.72
CA ARG A 331 37.28 -7.11 9.08
C ARG A 331 37.97 -7.81 7.91
N LEU A 332 37.50 -7.63 6.67
CA LEU A 332 38.17 -8.15 5.47
C LEU A 332 39.54 -7.49 5.24
N LYS A 333 39.61 -6.16 5.42
CA LYS A 333 40.87 -5.41 5.36
C LYS A 333 41.83 -5.85 6.47
N ALA A 334 41.34 -5.97 7.70
CA ALA A 334 42.12 -6.43 8.84
C ALA A 334 42.67 -7.85 8.62
N ALA A 335 41.86 -8.75 8.06
CA ALA A 335 42.30 -10.11 7.69
C ALA A 335 43.47 -10.10 6.69
N ARG A 336 43.43 -9.20 5.69
CA ARG A 336 44.53 -9.03 4.73
C ARG A 336 45.80 -8.53 5.40
N GLU A 337 45.69 -7.52 6.25
CA GLU A 337 46.83 -6.91 6.95
C GLU A 337 47.45 -7.86 7.99
N GLU A 338 46.62 -8.65 8.67
CA GLU A 338 47.05 -9.70 9.62
C GLU A 338 47.80 -10.82 8.89
N ALA A 339 47.25 -11.33 7.78
CA ALA A 339 47.93 -12.35 6.97
C ALA A 339 49.27 -11.85 6.43
N ALA A 340 49.32 -10.63 5.87
CA ALA A 340 50.56 -10.06 5.35
C ALA A 340 51.63 -9.81 6.44
N ARG A 341 51.23 -9.51 7.68
CA ARG A 341 52.14 -9.42 8.83
C ARG A 341 52.65 -10.80 9.24
N ALA A 342 51.75 -11.77 9.44
CA ALA A 342 52.12 -13.12 9.84
C ALA A 342 53.10 -13.78 8.85
N GLN A 343 52.97 -13.51 7.55
CA GLN A 343 53.93 -13.97 6.55
C GLN A 343 55.31 -13.33 6.68
N ARG A 344 55.37 -12.01 6.90
CA ARG A 344 56.65 -11.31 7.11
C ARG A 344 57.35 -11.85 8.36
N ASP A 345 56.62 -11.97 9.46
CA ASP A 345 57.16 -12.51 10.71
C ASP A 345 57.67 -13.95 10.51
N ARG A 346 56.95 -14.79 9.75
CA ARG A 346 57.40 -16.15 9.43
C ARG A 346 58.66 -16.15 8.56
N ALA A 347 58.74 -15.30 7.54
CA ALA A 347 59.91 -15.18 6.67
C ALA A 347 61.15 -14.68 7.42
N ASP A 348 60.97 -13.77 8.39
CA ASP A 348 62.07 -13.21 9.19
C ASP A 348 62.60 -14.21 10.25
N LEU A 349 61.70 -15.04 10.80
CA LEU A 349 62.00 -15.99 11.88
C LEU A 349 62.46 -17.37 11.40
N TYR A 350 61.91 -17.90 10.31
CA TYR A 350 62.18 -19.27 9.88
C TYR A 350 63.25 -19.33 8.78
N GLY A 351 64.25 -20.20 8.98
CA GLY A 351 65.27 -20.54 8.00
C GLY A 351 65.07 -21.97 7.46
N ASP A 352 65.82 -22.31 6.41
CA ASP A 352 65.94 -23.66 5.86
C ASP A 352 64.57 -24.33 5.58
N GLY A 353 63.64 -23.61 4.94
CA GLY A 353 62.33 -24.14 4.56
C GLY A 353 61.39 -24.47 5.74
N GLY A 354 61.59 -23.84 6.90
CA GLY A 354 60.77 -24.05 8.10
C GLY A 354 61.36 -25.04 9.11
N GLY A 355 62.52 -25.64 8.80
CA GLY A 355 63.21 -26.59 9.69
C GLY A 355 63.97 -25.94 10.84
N THR A 356 64.27 -24.64 10.75
CA THR A 356 64.96 -23.89 11.81
C THR A 356 64.29 -22.55 12.12
N ILE A 357 64.27 -22.14 13.39
CA ILE A 357 63.94 -20.77 13.81
C ILE A 357 65.22 -20.04 14.21
N ARG A 358 65.39 -18.81 13.72
CA ARG A 358 66.49 -17.91 14.06
C ARG A 358 66.03 -16.89 15.12
N LEU A 359 66.55 -17.02 16.34
CA LEU A 359 66.39 -16.02 17.40
C LEU A 359 67.75 -15.34 17.65
N GLY A 360 67.91 -14.13 17.14
CA GLY A 360 69.18 -13.41 17.15
C GLY A 360 70.26 -14.17 16.37
N ARG A 361 71.31 -14.61 17.07
CA ARG A 361 72.43 -15.39 16.48
C ARG A 361 72.26 -16.91 16.56
N HIS A 362 71.22 -17.39 17.24
CA HIS A 362 71.04 -18.82 17.51
C HIS A 362 70.00 -19.43 16.55
N ARG A 363 70.26 -20.67 16.11
CA ARG A 363 69.32 -21.47 15.31
C ARG A 363 68.79 -22.61 16.17
N PHE A 364 67.48 -22.81 16.15
CA PHE A 364 66.79 -23.89 16.86
C PHE A 364 66.11 -24.80 15.85
N ALA A 365 66.24 -26.12 16.00
CA ALA A 365 65.50 -27.08 15.18
C ALA A 365 64.01 -27.05 15.56
N VAL A 366 63.14 -27.06 14.56
CA VAL A 366 61.69 -27.09 14.76
C VAL A 366 61.16 -28.47 14.41
N THR A 367 60.46 -29.09 15.37
CA THR A 367 59.70 -30.30 15.09
C THR A 367 58.31 -29.92 14.61
N THR A 368 57.97 -30.29 13.37
CA THR A 368 56.65 -30.05 12.75
C THR A 368 55.69 -31.23 12.91
N ARG A 369 56.12 -32.30 13.60
CA ARG A 369 55.29 -33.47 13.88
C ARG A 369 54.33 -33.17 15.05
N PRO A 370 53.05 -33.56 14.96
CA PRO A 370 52.11 -33.40 16.08
C PRO A 370 52.59 -34.25 17.27
N ALA A 371 52.59 -33.63 18.46
CA ALA A 371 52.89 -34.34 19.70
C ALA A 371 51.76 -35.33 20.00
N GLY A 372 52.11 -36.58 20.22
CA GLY A 372 51.19 -37.67 20.56
C GLY A 372 51.61 -38.33 21.86
N LEU A 373 50.64 -38.75 22.66
CA LEU A 373 50.88 -39.55 23.85
C LEU A 373 50.81 -41.03 23.47
N ALA A 374 51.87 -41.78 23.75
CA ALA A 374 51.93 -43.22 23.47
C ALA A 374 52.32 -43.98 24.74
N LEU A 375 51.70 -45.14 24.97
CA LEU A 375 52.11 -46.05 26.02
C LEU A 375 53.14 -47.04 25.45
N LEU A 376 54.39 -46.96 25.92
CA LEU A 376 55.50 -47.75 25.38
C LEU A 376 56.20 -48.53 26.50
N PRO A 377 56.77 -49.71 26.19
CA PRO A 377 57.63 -50.43 27.13
C PRO A 377 58.81 -49.58 27.58
N SER A 378 59.09 -49.58 28.89
CA SER A 378 60.24 -48.90 29.48
C SER A 378 60.79 -49.72 30.66
N GLY A 379 61.97 -50.33 30.45
CA GLY A 379 62.55 -51.23 31.45
C GLY A 379 61.65 -52.45 31.70
N GLU A 380 61.26 -52.65 32.96
CA GLU A 380 60.35 -53.73 33.38
C GLU A 380 58.86 -53.34 33.39
N GLY A 381 58.51 -52.10 33.04
CA GLY A 381 57.16 -51.55 33.07
C GLY A 381 56.73 -50.87 31.77
N MET A 382 55.56 -50.21 31.81
CA MET A 382 55.09 -49.34 30.72
C MET A 382 55.26 -47.87 31.12
N SER A 383 55.48 -46.99 30.15
CA SER A 383 55.55 -45.55 30.38
C SER A 383 54.77 -44.80 29.31
N LEU A 384 54.09 -43.73 29.73
CA LEU A 384 53.53 -42.72 28.85
C LEU A 384 54.67 -41.88 28.29
N VAL A 385 54.76 -41.82 26.97
CA VAL A 385 55.80 -41.10 26.24
C VAL A 385 55.14 -40.04 25.37
N LEU A 386 55.62 -38.80 25.49
CA LEU A 386 55.20 -37.72 24.60
C LEU A 386 56.14 -37.67 23.40
N THR A 387 55.64 -38.08 22.23
CA THR A 387 56.43 -38.18 21.00
C THR A 387 57.02 -36.82 20.60
N GLY A 388 58.28 -36.84 20.15
CA GLY A 388 59.01 -35.61 19.80
C GLY A 388 59.64 -34.88 20.99
N THR A 389 59.55 -35.45 22.21
CA THR A 389 60.22 -34.96 23.41
C THR A 389 60.93 -36.10 24.14
N ASP A 390 61.79 -35.77 25.10
CA ASP A 390 62.40 -36.75 26.01
C ASP A 390 61.49 -37.09 27.21
N TYR A 391 60.24 -36.60 27.24
CA TYR A 391 59.33 -36.80 28.34
C TYR A 391 58.82 -38.24 28.41
N ARG A 392 58.97 -38.85 29.59
CA ARG A 392 58.52 -40.21 29.92
C ARG A 392 57.97 -40.24 31.34
N GLU A 393 56.80 -40.83 31.51
CA GLU A 393 56.15 -41.02 32.80
C GLU A 393 55.81 -42.50 33.01
N PRO A 394 56.43 -43.20 33.98
CA PRO A 394 56.10 -44.58 34.29
C PRO A 394 54.64 -44.73 34.76
N VAL A 395 53.94 -45.73 34.23
CA VAL A 395 52.60 -46.07 34.73
C VAL A 395 52.75 -46.91 36.00
N THR A 396 52.32 -46.35 37.13
CA THR A 396 52.49 -46.95 38.48
C THR A 396 51.20 -47.51 39.06
N ASP A 397 50.09 -47.42 38.33
CA ASP A 397 48.79 -47.89 38.78
C ASP A 397 48.80 -49.43 39.02
N PRO A 398 48.43 -49.90 40.24
CA PRO A 398 48.44 -51.32 40.56
C PRO A 398 47.46 -52.18 39.75
N GLU A 399 46.30 -51.65 39.35
CA GLU A 399 45.33 -52.39 38.53
C GLU A 399 45.86 -52.56 37.12
N PHE A 400 46.49 -51.52 36.55
CA PHE A 400 47.18 -51.64 35.28
C PHE A 400 48.38 -52.60 35.36
N ALA A 401 49.17 -52.56 36.44
CA ALA A 401 50.27 -53.50 36.64
C ALA A 401 49.82 -54.97 36.70
N ALA A 402 48.60 -55.24 37.17
CA ALA A 402 48.02 -56.59 37.16
C ALA A 402 47.78 -57.13 35.73
N THR A 403 47.72 -56.25 34.71
CA THR A 403 47.59 -56.63 33.29
C THR A 403 48.92 -56.98 32.62
N ARG A 404 50.04 -56.98 33.37
CA ARG A 404 51.39 -57.31 32.87
C ARG A 404 51.47 -58.57 31.98
N PRO A 405 50.75 -59.67 32.25
CA PRO A 405 50.77 -60.84 31.35
C PRO A 405 50.36 -60.53 29.90
N TYR A 406 49.54 -59.50 29.70
CA TYR A 406 48.99 -59.13 28.38
C TYR A 406 49.77 -58.02 27.68
N TRP A 407 50.77 -57.38 28.32
CA TRP A 407 51.49 -56.24 27.71
C TRP A 407 52.28 -56.59 26.45
N GLY A 408 52.69 -57.85 26.30
CA GLY A 408 53.36 -58.35 25.08
C GLY A 408 52.40 -58.79 23.98
N GLN A 409 51.09 -58.78 24.24
CA GLN A 409 50.07 -59.22 23.29
C GLN A 409 49.78 -58.10 22.29
N SER A 410 50.10 -58.32 21.02
CA SER A 410 49.90 -57.32 19.96
C SER A 410 48.49 -57.33 19.38
N LEU A 411 47.77 -58.45 19.48
CA LEU A 411 46.42 -58.64 18.97
C LEU A 411 45.56 -59.40 19.99
N PRO A 412 44.27 -59.06 20.16
CA PRO A 412 43.36 -59.79 21.06
C PRO A 412 43.22 -61.28 20.74
N SER A 413 43.37 -61.65 19.47
CA SER A 413 43.12 -62.97 18.90
C SER A 413 44.33 -63.92 18.90
N GLU A 414 45.50 -63.48 19.36
CA GLU A 414 46.74 -64.26 19.27
C GLU A 414 47.54 -64.22 20.57
N THR A 415 48.01 -65.38 21.01
CA THR A 415 49.00 -65.51 22.08
C THR A 415 50.07 -66.52 21.66
N PRO A 416 51.21 -66.64 22.36
CA PRO A 416 52.18 -67.69 22.08
C PRO A 416 51.62 -69.12 22.16
N GLU A 417 50.46 -69.30 22.81
CA GLU A 417 49.81 -70.60 23.03
C GLU A 417 48.55 -70.80 22.17
N VAL A 418 48.01 -69.73 21.58
CA VAL A 418 46.75 -69.75 20.82
C VAL A 418 46.93 -69.05 19.50
N TYR A 419 46.77 -69.80 18.41
CA TYR A 419 46.83 -69.27 17.06
C TYR A 419 45.54 -68.52 16.68
N ARG A 420 45.64 -67.48 15.84
CA ARG A 420 44.50 -66.66 15.39
C ARG A 420 43.35 -67.47 14.80
N ALA A 421 43.65 -68.52 14.03
CA ALA A 421 42.62 -69.38 13.44
C ALA A 421 41.92 -70.25 14.50
N GLU A 422 42.62 -70.64 15.56
CA GLU A 422 42.02 -71.40 16.67
C GLU A 422 41.07 -70.51 17.47
N HIS A 423 41.47 -69.27 17.74
CA HIS A 423 40.60 -68.26 18.35
C HIS A 423 39.36 -68.02 17.49
N LEU A 424 39.54 -67.79 16.19
CA LEU A 424 38.43 -67.56 15.26
C LEU A 424 37.48 -68.76 15.17
N ALA A 425 38.01 -69.99 15.10
CA ALA A 425 37.21 -71.21 15.10
C ALA A 425 36.43 -71.39 16.42
N ALA A 426 37.07 -71.13 17.57
CA ALA A 426 36.43 -71.23 18.88
C ALA A 426 35.34 -70.17 19.05
N THR A 427 35.59 -68.94 18.62
CA THR A 427 34.61 -67.85 18.62
C THR A 427 33.39 -68.25 17.80
N VAL A 428 33.59 -68.65 16.55
CA VAL A 428 32.50 -69.10 15.66
C VAL A 428 31.73 -70.29 16.26
N LEU A 429 32.43 -71.29 16.81
CA LEU A 429 31.80 -72.46 17.43
C LEU A 429 30.94 -72.11 18.66
N HIS A 430 31.28 -71.02 19.36
CA HIS A 430 30.59 -70.58 20.57
C HIS A 430 29.46 -69.59 20.29
N THR A 431 29.62 -68.73 19.28
CA THR A 431 28.66 -67.65 18.98
C THR A 431 27.59 -68.04 17.98
N GLU A 432 27.86 -68.99 17.10
CA GLU A 432 26.91 -69.40 16.05
C GLU A 432 25.98 -70.51 16.53
N ASP A 433 24.74 -70.47 16.02
CA ASP A 433 23.73 -71.47 16.33
C ASP A 433 24.11 -72.86 15.80
N GLU A 434 23.84 -73.90 16.59
CA GLU A 434 24.27 -75.26 16.26
C GLU A 434 23.63 -75.80 14.97
N ASP A 435 22.38 -75.42 14.67
CA ASP A 435 21.71 -75.83 13.43
C ASP A 435 22.32 -75.10 12.21
N ARG A 436 22.71 -73.83 12.39
CA ARG A 436 23.43 -73.06 11.36
C ARG A 436 24.81 -73.65 11.08
N LEU A 437 25.54 -74.05 12.12
CA LEU A 437 26.85 -74.71 12.00
C LEU A 437 26.75 -76.07 11.30
N ARG A 438 25.77 -76.92 11.68
CA ARG A 438 25.55 -78.22 11.05
C ARG A 438 25.14 -78.09 9.58
N LYS A 439 24.27 -77.12 9.26
CA LYS A 439 23.88 -76.83 7.88
C LYS A 439 25.09 -76.39 7.04
N ALA A 440 25.88 -75.44 7.56
CA ALA A 440 27.09 -74.96 6.89
C ALA A 440 28.15 -76.06 6.71
N ALA A 441 28.22 -77.05 7.61
CA ALA A 441 29.09 -78.22 7.48
C ALA A 441 28.65 -79.20 6.37
N GLY A 442 27.37 -79.24 6.02
CA GLY A 442 26.82 -80.08 4.95
C GLY A 442 26.91 -79.46 3.55
N GLU A 443 27.17 -78.16 3.46
CA GLU A 443 27.29 -77.40 2.20
C GLU A 443 28.76 -77.25 1.79
N GLU A 444 29.06 -77.44 0.50
CA GLU A 444 30.42 -77.27 -0.02
C GLU A 444 30.88 -75.81 0.17
N GLY A 445 31.91 -75.61 1.00
CA GLY A 445 32.42 -74.28 1.35
C GLY A 445 31.59 -73.49 2.38
N GLY A 446 30.53 -74.07 2.95
CA GLY A 446 29.63 -73.38 3.88
C GLY A 446 30.32 -72.89 5.16
N LEU A 447 31.13 -73.74 5.81
CA LEU A 447 31.90 -73.34 7.00
C LEU A 447 32.90 -72.23 6.72
N LEU A 448 33.56 -72.25 5.55
CA LEU A 448 34.50 -71.20 5.15
C LEU A 448 33.79 -69.86 4.94
N ALA A 449 32.58 -69.87 4.38
CA ALA A 449 31.79 -68.65 4.21
C ALA A 449 31.43 -68.02 5.57
N LEU A 450 31.04 -68.85 6.53
CA LEU A 450 30.62 -68.43 7.86
C LEU A 450 31.81 -67.92 8.71
N VAL A 451 32.96 -68.59 8.64
CA VAL A 451 34.20 -68.12 9.27
C VAL A 451 34.68 -66.80 8.67
N ARG A 452 34.54 -66.60 7.35
CA ARG A 452 34.86 -65.32 6.70
C ARG A 452 33.98 -64.18 7.18
N GLU A 453 32.70 -64.43 7.38
CA GLU A 453 31.77 -63.45 7.93
C GLU A 453 32.23 -63.01 9.33
N ALA A 454 32.58 -63.96 10.20
CA ALA A 454 33.10 -63.67 11.54
C ALA A 454 34.44 -62.92 11.51
N ALA A 455 35.38 -63.32 10.66
CA ALA A 455 36.67 -62.64 10.51
C ALA A 455 36.51 -61.19 10.01
N HIS A 456 35.54 -60.94 9.13
CA HIS A 456 35.23 -59.59 8.65
C HIS A 456 34.59 -58.71 9.73
N ALA A 457 33.76 -59.29 10.60
CA ALA A 457 33.17 -58.58 11.73
C ALA A 457 34.24 -58.21 12.79
N ALA A 458 35.23 -59.06 12.99
CA ALA A 458 36.36 -58.88 13.91
C ALA A 458 37.57 -58.19 13.24
N TYR A 459 37.36 -57.01 12.67
CA TYR A 459 38.38 -56.32 11.86
C TYR A 459 39.62 -55.87 12.66
N ASP A 460 39.52 -55.75 13.98
CA ASP A 460 40.58 -55.36 14.92
C ASP A 460 41.40 -56.55 15.46
N GLU A 461 41.02 -57.77 15.09
CA GLU A 461 41.69 -59.00 15.51
C GLU A 461 42.79 -59.48 14.53
N GLY A 462 43.07 -58.75 13.45
CA GLY A 462 44.23 -59.02 12.58
C GLY A 462 44.14 -60.32 11.78
N HIS A 463 42.94 -60.77 11.40
CA HIS A 463 42.73 -61.97 10.57
C HIS A 463 43.14 -61.74 9.11
N GLU A 464 44.12 -62.50 8.63
CA GLU A 464 44.50 -62.55 7.21
C GLU A 464 43.63 -63.55 6.44
N ARG A 465 42.91 -63.05 5.43
CA ARG A 465 42.03 -63.82 4.55
C ARG A 465 42.82 -64.79 3.67
N GLY A 466 42.33 -66.02 3.56
CA GLY A 466 42.98 -67.12 2.86
C GLY A 466 43.87 -67.98 3.74
N VAL A 467 44.24 -67.49 4.93
CA VAL A 467 45.08 -68.20 5.90
C VAL A 467 44.24 -68.56 7.12
N HIS A 468 43.82 -67.56 7.90
CA HIS A 468 43.15 -67.79 9.18
C HIS A 468 41.72 -68.28 9.00
N ASP A 469 41.00 -67.80 7.98
CA ASP A 469 39.64 -68.26 7.66
C ASP A 469 39.61 -69.70 7.15
N HIS A 470 40.64 -70.09 6.39
CA HIS A 470 40.80 -71.46 5.90
C HIS A 470 41.09 -72.42 7.04
N ASP A 471 42.11 -72.13 7.84
CA ASP A 471 42.52 -72.97 8.96
C ASP A 471 41.42 -73.06 10.02
N ALA A 472 40.73 -71.96 10.31
CA ALA A 472 39.61 -71.94 11.25
C ALA A 472 38.43 -72.78 10.74
N ALA A 473 38.14 -72.77 9.44
CA ALA A 473 37.10 -73.62 8.86
C ALA A 473 37.46 -75.12 8.93
N LEU A 474 38.73 -75.49 8.76
CA LEU A 474 39.21 -76.86 8.93
C LEU A 474 39.09 -77.32 10.39
N LEU A 475 39.50 -76.48 11.33
CA LEU A 475 39.38 -76.72 12.77
C LEU A 475 37.91 -76.88 13.18
N LEU A 476 37.05 -75.96 12.73
CA LEU A 476 35.62 -75.98 13.01
C LEU A 476 34.94 -77.25 12.46
N ALA A 477 35.29 -77.68 11.24
CA ALA A 477 34.78 -78.92 10.66
C ALA A 477 35.18 -80.16 11.49
N ALA A 478 36.41 -80.20 12.02
CA ALA A 478 36.87 -81.28 12.88
C ALA A 478 36.14 -81.26 14.24
N LEU A 479 36.01 -80.09 14.86
CA LEU A 479 35.33 -79.91 16.15
C LEU A 479 33.85 -80.30 16.09
N LEU A 480 33.15 -79.96 15.00
CA LEU A 480 31.75 -80.32 14.79
C LEU A 480 31.50 -81.83 14.59
N ARG A 481 32.53 -82.61 14.22
CA ARG A 481 32.44 -84.09 14.15
C ARG A 481 32.67 -84.77 15.49
N LEU A 482 33.32 -84.07 16.43
CA LEU A 482 33.63 -84.57 17.77
C LEU A 482 32.53 -84.28 18.78
N ARG A 483 31.66 -83.32 18.48
CA ARG A 483 30.34 -83.12 19.11
C ARG A 483 29.32 -84.09 18.53
#